data_AF-A0AA92IEN1-F1
#
_entry.id   AF-A0AA92IEN1-F1
#
_cell.length_a   1.000
_cell.length_b   1.000
_cell.length_c   1.000
_cell.angle_alpha   90.00
_cell.angle_beta   90.00
_cell.angle_gamma   90.00
#
_symmetry.space_group_name_H-M   'P 1'
#
loop_
_entity.id
_entity.type
_entity.pdbx_description
1 polymer ?
#
loop_
_entity_poly.entity_id
_entity_poly.type
_entity_poly.pdbx_seq_one_letter_code
_entity_poly.pdbx_strand_id
1 'polypeptide(L)'
;MTAISTRYEEVARTLLDRFAEDFGLSSVEGKQDVPGHLTGTSWEIDAKGVVEGNDAFLLVECRRHTTSKLAQEDLGAIAYRIMDIGAAGAITVSPHDLQSGAKKVAAANKIVHVQLSPDCTPEEFQLQFLDKMRVGFHDEVKVSATDHLKITLTKADGTSWTEEF
;
A
#
# COMPACT_ATOMS: atom_id res chain seq x y z
N MET A 1 5.96 -14.08 -12.37
CA MET A 1 5.36 -12.74 -12.18
C MET A 1 5.15 -12.06 -13.52
N THR A 2 4.07 -11.32 -13.68
CA THR A 2 3.82 -10.46 -14.86
C THR A 2 4.30 -9.04 -14.55
N ALA A 3 4.70 -8.27 -15.56
CA ALA A 3 5.13 -6.87 -15.39
C ALA A 3 4.09 -5.98 -14.67
N ILE A 4 2.80 -6.34 -14.78
CA ILE A 4 1.69 -5.66 -14.09
C ILE A 4 1.72 -5.92 -12.57
N SER A 5 2.06 -7.15 -12.15
CA SER A 5 2.21 -7.48 -10.71
C SER A 5 3.35 -6.68 -10.09
N THR A 6 4.50 -6.64 -10.76
CA THR A 6 5.67 -5.88 -10.32
C THR A 6 5.36 -4.39 -10.18
N ARG A 7 4.65 -3.80 -11.14
CA ARG A 7 4.21 -2.40 -11.03
C ARG A 7 3.28 -2.18 -9.84
N TYR A 8 2.32 -3.08 -9.59
CA TYR A 8 1.41 -2.96 -8.46
C TYR A 8 2.13 -3.04 -7.11
N GLU A 9 3.08 -3.97 -6.97
CA GLU A 9 3.96 -4.10 -5.80
C GLU A 9 4.79 -2.83 -5.58
N GLU A 10 5.37 -2.27 -6.65
CA GLU A 10 6.17 -1.03 -6.58
C GLU A 10 5.34 0.19 -6.16
N VAL A 11 4.13 0.35 -6.72
CA VAL A 11 3.22 1.43 -6.35
C VAL A 11 2.73 1.25 -4.91
N ALA A 12 2.34 0.03 -4.52
CA ALA A 12 1.94 -0.27 -3.16
C ALA A 12 3.06 0.08 -2.17
N ARG A 13 4.30 -0.38 -2.41
CA ARG A 13 5.47 -0.03 -1.60
C ARG A 13 5.66 1.48 -1.49
N THR A 14 5.61 2.19 -2.63
CA THR A 14 5.80 3.65 -2.68
C THR A 14 4.75 4.39 -1.85
N LEU A 15 3.49 3.97 -1.93
CA LEU A 15 2.40 4.58 -1.17
C LEU A 15 2.46 4.21 0.32
N LEU A 16 2.81 2.96 0.66
CA LEU A 16 3.00 2.55 2.05
C LEU A 16 4.15 3.31 2.71
N ASP A 17 5.27 3.52 1.98
CA ASP A 17 6.40 4.30 2.46
C ASP A 17 6.02 5.78 2.63
N ARG A 18 5.32 6.36 1.65
CA ARG A 18 4.80 7.74 1.72
C ARG A 18 3.90 7.97 2.94
N PHE A 19 3.16 6.95 3.37
CA PHE A 19 2.26 7.01 4.52
C PHE A 19 2.76 6.16 5.70
N ALA A 20 4.06 5.89 5.80
CA ALA A 20 4.63 4.95 6.78
C ALA A 20 4.21 5.27 8.22
N GLU A 21 4.19 6.55 8.59
CA GLU A 21 3.76 7.02 9.92
C GLU A 21 2.32 6.59 10.26
N ASP A 22 1.41 6.55 9.28
CA ASP A 22 0.02 6.10 9.51
C ASP A 22 -0.06 4.61 9.90
N PHE A 23 0.98 3.84 9.59
CA PHE A 23 1.11 2.42 9.91
C PHE A 23 2.04 2.16 11.13
N GLY A 24 2.61 3.22 11.74
CA GLY A 24 3.62 3.09 12.79
C GLY A 24 4.95 2.55 12.28
N LEU A 25 5.29 2.85 11.03
CA LEU A 25 6.52 2.44 10.37
C LEU A 25 7.46 3.63 10.20
N SER A 26 8.76 3.37 10.30
CA SER A 26 9.81 4.34 9.97
C SER A 26 10.14 4.36 8.47
N SER A 27 10.00 3.22 7.79
CA SER A 27 10.21 3.08 6.35
C SER A 27 9.61 1.78 5.81
N VAL A 28 9.46 1.68 4.50
CA VAL A 28 9.11 0.45 3.80
C VAL A 28 10.21 0.09 2.78
N GLU A 29 10.96 -0.97 3.10
CA GLU A 29 11.99 -1.51 2.22
C GLU A 29 11.40 -2.33 1.08
N GLY A 30 12.16 -2.48 -0.01
CA GLY A 30 11.75 -3.28 -1.16
C GLY A 30 11.76 -4.79 -0.94
N LYS A 31 11.36 -5.48 -2.02
CA LYS A 31 11.33 -6.94 -2.14
C LYS A 31 12.66 -7.56 -1.72
N GLN A 32 12.59 -8.60 -0.89
CA GLN A 32 13.77 -9.28 -0.36
C GLN A 32 13.45 -10.72 0.05
N ASP A 33 14.47 -11.56 0.16
CA ASP A 33 14.37 -12.89 0.74
C ASP A 33 14.58 -12.82 2.25
N VAL A 34 13.71 -13.47 3.02
CA VAL A 34 13.82 -13.62 4.48
C VAL A 34 13.84 -15.10 4.86
N PRO A 35 14.82 -15.55 5.65
CA PRO A 35 14.87 -16.94 6.08
C PRO A 35 13.76 -17.26 7.08
N GLY A 36 13.10 -18.41 6.90
CA GLY A 36 12.17 -18.98 7.88
C GLY A 36 12.94 -19.59 9.04
N HIS A 37 12.65 -19.15 10.26
CA HIS A 37 13.28 -19.64 11.48
C HIS A 37 12.81 -21.05 11.89
N LEU A 38 11.59 -21.43 11.53
CA LEU A 38 11.03 -22.75 11.86
C LEU A 38 11.33 -23.78 10.77
N THR A 39 11.27 -23.37 9.51
CA THR A 39 11.38 -24.29 8.37
C THR A 39 12.75 -24.30 7.71
N GLY A 40 13.55 -23.25 7.88
CA GLY A 40 14.80 -23.04 7.13
C GLY A 40 14.58 -22.70 5.65
N THR A 41 13.34 -22.46 5.21
CA THR A 41 13.04 -22.03 3.84
C THR A 41 13.47 -20.58 3.60
N SER A 42 13.58 -20.17 2.34
CA SER A 42 13.66 -18.75 1.96
C SER A 42 12.27 -18.26 1.54
N TRP A 43 11.79 -17.19 2.16
CA TRP A 43 10.55 -16.52 1.77
C TRP A 43 10.86 -15.24 1.02
N GLU A 44 10.49 -15.15 -0.25
CA GLU A 44 10.44 -13.87 -0.95
C GLU A 44 9.25 -13.07 -0.40
N ILE A 45 9.51 -11.88 0.14
CA ILE A 45 8.49 -10.92 0.61
C ILE A 45 8.42 -9.74 -0.36
N ASP A 46 7.23 -9.18 -0.59
CA ASP A 46 7.08 -8.07 -1.57
C ASP A 46 7.67 -6.76 -1.06
N ALA A 47 7.61 -6.55 0.25
CA ALA A 47 8.27 -5.44 0.94
C ALA A 47 8.39 -5.75 2.45
N LYS A 48 9.22 -4.97 3.14
CA LYS A 48 9.42 -5.06 4.58
C LYS A 48 9.12 -3.71 5.24
N GLY A 49 8.11 -3.65 6.09
CA GLY A 49 7.83 -2.46 6.89
C GLY A 49 8.69 -2.44 8.14
N VAL A 50 9.54 -1.44 8.32
CA VAL A 50 10.39 -1.30 9.52
C VAL A 50 9.59 -0.56 10.60
N VAL A 51 9.34 -1.20 11.74
CA VAL A 51 8.53 -0.62 12.82
C VAL A 51 9.29 0.54 13.47
N GLU A 52 8.58 1.62 13.79
CA GLU A 52 9.19 2.77 14.46
C GLU A 52 9.62 2.42 15.90
N GLY A 53 10.85 2.81 16.28
CA GLY A 53 11.32 2.74 17.66
C GLY A 53 11.75 1.36 18.17
N ASN A 54 11.80 0.33 17.32
CA ASN A 54 12.35 -0.98 17.65
C ASN A 54 12.87 -1.73 16.41
N ASP A 55 13.48 -2.91 16.61
CA ASP A 55 14.02 -3.75 15.54
C ASP A 55 12.99 -4.72 14.92
N ALA A 56 11.69 -4.55 15.24
CA ALA A 56 10.64 -5.39 14.67
C ALA A 56 10.28 -4.94 13.24
N PHE A 57 9.69 -5.85 12.48
CA PHE A 57 9.22 -5.55 11.13
C PHE A 57 7.85 -6.16 10.87
N LEU A 58 7.15 -5.57 9.90
CA LEU A 58 5.94 -6.12 9.29
C LEU A 58 6.27 -6.71 7.93
N LEU A 59 5.74 -7.90 7.67
CA LEU A 59 5.70 -8.50 6.34
C LEU A 59 4.74 -7.70 5.45
N VAL A 60 5.14 -7.32 4.24
CA VAL A 60 4.22 -6.73 3.24
C VAL A 60 3.99 -7.71 2.10
N GLU A 61 2.72 -7.96 1.78
CA GLU A 61 2.29 -8.90 0.73
C GLU A 61 1.24 -8.27 -0.18
N CYS A 62 1.52 -8.19 -1.47
CA CYS A 62 0.62 -7.64 -2.47
C CYS A 62 -0.12 -8.76 -3.19
N ARG A 63 -1.43 -8.86 -2.99
CA ARG A 63 -2.30 -9.84 -3.66
C ARG A 63 -3.28 -9.12 -4.59
N ARG A 64 -2.85 -8.89 -5.84
CA ARG A 64 -3.65 -8.22 -6.88
C ARG A 64 -4.75 -9.12 -7.47
N HIS A 65 -5.65 -9.61 -6.64
CA HIS A 65 -6.86 -10.31 -7.09
C HIS A 65 -7.87 -9.28 -7.58
N THR A 66 -8.09 -9.19 -8.90
CA THR A 66 -8.96 -8.17 -9.51
C THR A 66 -10.42 -8.60 -9.66
N THR A 67 -10.71 -9.88 -9.50
CA THR A 67 -12.05 -10.46 -9.68
C THR A 67 -12.64 -11.08 -8.42
N SER A 68 -11.86 -11.16 -7.33
CA SER A 68 -12.28 -11.81 -6.09
C SER A 68 -11.69 -11.14 -4.85
N LYS A 69 -12.39 -11.32 -3.72
CA LYS A 69 -11.91 -11.00 -2.38
C LYS A 69 -10.88 -12.03 -1.93
N LEU A 70 -9.92 -11.63 -1.09
CA LEU A 70 -9.01 -12.59 -0.46
C LEU A 70 -9.77 -13.51 0.49
N ALA A 71 -9.53 -14.81 0.34
CA ALA A 71 -10.13 -15.87 1.13
C ALA A 71 -9.34 -16.10 2.43
N GLN A 72 -9.92 -16.86 3.36
CA GLN A 72 -9.25 -17.19 4.62
C GLN A 72 -7.92 -17.92 4.41
N GLU A 73 -7.78 -18.74 3.36
CA GLU A 73 -6.52 -19.44 3.05
C GLU A 73 -5.41 -18.47 2.63
N ASP A 74 -5.75 -17.39 1.91
CA ASP A 74 -4.79 -16.34 1.54
C ASP A 74 -4.16 -15.71 2.79
N LEU A 75 -5.01 -15.39 3.78
CA LEU A 75 -4.58 -14.78 5.04
C LEU A 75 -3.91 -15.81 5.96
N GLY A 76 -4.32 -17.07 5.89
CA GLY A 76 -3.67 -18.18 6.59
C GLY A 76 -2.22 -18.39 6.13
N ALA A 77 -1.96 -18.27 4.83
CA ALA A 77 -0.60 -18.31 4.30
C ALA A 77 0.26 -17.15 4.82
N ILE A 78 -0.29 -15.94 4.90
CA ILE A 78 0.42 -14.78 5.48
C ILE A 78 0.67 -15.00 6.98
N ALA A 79 -0.32 -15.50 7.73
CA ALA A 79 -0.17 -15.82 9.15
C ALA A 79 0.93 -16.85 9.42
N TYR A 80 1.02 -17.89 8.60
CA TYR A 80 2.12 -18.86 8.69
C TYR A 80 3.48 -18.21 8.44
N ARG A 81 3.57 -17.34 7.42
CA ARG A 81 4.82 -16.64 7.11
C ARG A 81 5.25 -15.70 8.22
N ILE A 82 4.32 -14.93 8.81
CA ILE A 82 4.59 -14.09 9.99
C ILE A 82 5.28 -14.93 11.09
N MET A 83 4.72 -16.10 11.40
CA MET A 83 5.25 -17.01 12.41
C MET A 83 6.65 -17.53 12.04
N ASP A 84 6.82 -18.00 10.80
CA ASP A 84 8.07 -18.63 10.36
C ASP A 84 9.21 -17.62 10.28
N ILE A 85 8.99 -16.42 9.75
CA ILE A 85 10.03 -15.39 9.61
C ILE A 85 10.20 -14.50 10.86
N GLY A 86 9.34 -14.68 11.88
CA GLY A 86 9.37 -13.88 13.10
C GLY A 86 8.94 -12.41 12.93
N ALA A 87 8.07 -12.11 11.95
CA ALA A 87 7.51 -10.76 11.80
C ALA A 87 6.55 -10.43 12.96
N ALA A 88 6.40 -9.14 13.29
CA ALA A 88 5.46 -8.71 14.33
C ALA A 88 3.98 -8.71 13.89
N GLY A 89 3.75 -8.80 12.58
CA GLY A 89 2.46 -8.77 11.91
C GLY A 89 2.67 -8.64 10.41
N ALA A 90 1.63 -8.24 9.68
CA ALA A 90 1.74 -7.99 8.25
C ALA A 90 0.86 -6.84 7.77
N ILE A 91 1.19 -6.30 6.60
CA ILE A 91 0.34 -5.48 5.75
C ILE A 91 0.04 -6.31 4.50
N THR A 92 -1.25 -6.57 4.25
CA THR A 92 -1.68 -7.21 2.99
C THR A 92 -2.39 -6.19 2.13
N VAL A 93 -1.99 -6.09 0.87
CA VAL A 93 -2.51 -5.11 -0.09
C VAL A 93 -3.32 -5.84 -1.15
N SER A 94 -4.58 -5.46 -1.36
CA SER A 94 -5.40 -6.02 -2.45
C SER A 94 -6.44 -5.04 -2.97
N PRO A 95 -6.92 -5.21 -4.23
CA PRO A 95 -7.98 -4.36 -4.78
C PRO A 95 -9.30 -4.44 -4.01
N HIS A 96 -9.69 -5.67 -3.64
CA HIS A 96 -10.98 -5.93 -3.00
C HIS A 96 -10.83 -6.14 -1.49
N ASP A 97 -11.93 -5.90 -0.78
CA ASP A 97 -12.08 -6.17 0.66
C ASP A 97 -11.86 -7.66 0.97
N LEU A 98 -11.57 -7.97 2.23
CA LEU A 98 -11.43 -9.34 2.71
C LEU A 98 -12.78 -10.06 2.81
N GLN A 99 -12.79 -11.39 2.63
CA GLN A 99 -13.94 -12.21 3.04
C GLN A 99 -14.11 -12.19 4.58
N SER A 100 -15.31 -12.50 5.08
CA SER A 100 -15.60 -12.47 6.52
C SER A 100 -14.69 -13.39 7.34
N GLY A 101 -14.37 -14.59 6.83
CA GLY A 101 -13.39 -15.50 7.43
C GLY A 101 -11.97 -14.92 7.44
N ALA A 102 -11.55 -14.35 6.31
CA ALA A 102 -10.26 -13.68 6.17
C ALA A 102 -10.09 -12.52 7.16
N LYS A 103 -11.14 -11.71 7.41
CA LYS A 103 -11.09 -10.63 8.43
C LYS A 103 -10.79 -11.17 9.83
N LYS A 104 -11.35 -12.33 10.20
CA LYS A 104 -11.08 -12.97 11.50
C LYS A 104 -9.63 -13.43 11.60
N VAL A 105 -9.11 -14.05 10.53
CA VAL A 105 -7.71 -14.47 10.47
C VAL A 105 -6.78 -13.27 10.55
N ALA A 106 -7.09 -12.19 9.82
CA ALA A 106 -6.30 -10.97 9.82
C ALA A 106 -6.23 -10.32 11.22
N ALA A 107 -7.38 -10.17 11.90
CA ALA A 107 -7.44 -9.63 13.25
C ALA A 107 -6.65 -10.48 14.27
N ALA A 108 -6.76 -11.81 14.19
CA ALA A 108 -6.06 -12.72 15.10
C ALA A 108 -4.52 -12.69 14.94
N ASN A 109 -4.02 -12.35 13.75
CA ASN A 109 -2.60 -12.41 13.39
C ASN A 109 -1.97 -11.03 13.13
N LYS A 110 -2.63 -9.94 13.55
CA LYS A 110 -2.15 -8.56 13.37
C LYS A 110 -1.82 -8.24 11.91
N ILE A 111 -2.70 -8.66 11.01
CA ILE A 111 -2.61 -8.35 9.57
C ILE A 111 -3.49 -7.13 9.29
N VAL A 112 -2.86 -6.02 8.92
CA VAL A 112 -3.53 -4.82 8.42
C VAL A 112 -3.88 -5.04 6.96
N HIS A 113 -5.14 -4.86 6.60
CA HIS A 113 -5.56 -4.86 5.21
C HIS A 113 -5.54 -3.45 4.64
N VAL A 114 -4.95 -3.32 3.45
CA VAL A 114 -4.90 -2.09 2.68
C VAL A 114 -5.58 -2.35 1.34
N GLN A 115 -6.63 -1.60 1.06
CA GLN A 115 -7.26 -1.61 -0.25
C GLN A 115 -6.57 -0.61 -1.17
N LEU A 116 -6.10 -1.09 -2.32
CA LEU A 116 -5.45 -0.28 -3.34
C LEU A 116 -5.99 -0.65 -4.71
N SER A 117 -6.52 0.34 -5.44
CA SER A 117 -7.07 0.17 -6.79
C SER A 117 -6.08 -0.55 -7.71
N PRO A 118 -6.54 -1.49 -8.55
CA PRO A 118 -5.64 -2.37 -9.31
C PRO A 118 -4.82 -1.64 -10.38
N ASP A 119 -5.27 -0.46 -10.81
CA ASP A 119 -4.67 0.36 -11.87
C ASP A 119 -4.00 1.62 -11.31
N CYS A 120 -3.68 1.64 -10.01
CA CYS A 120 -3.06 2.76 -9.33
C CYS A 120 -1.69 3.16 -9.89
N THR A 121 -1.34 4.43 -9.71
CA THR A 121 0.00 4.99 -9.86
C THR A 121 0.42 5.68 -8.55
N PRO A 122 1.70 6.08 -8.39
CA PRO A 122 2.11 6.87 -7.23
C PRO A 122 1.41 8.23 -7.12
N GLU A 123 0.91 8.78 -8.23
CA GLU A 123 0.21 10.06 -8.31
C GLU A 123 -1.32 9.91 -8.32
N GLU A 124 -1.84 8.82 -8.89
CA GLU A 124 -3.26 8.53 -9.06
C GLU A 124 -3.63 7.24 -8.33
N PHE A 125 -4.20 7.37 -7.13
CA PHE A 125 -4.50 6.21 -6.31
C PHE A 125 -5.69 6.47 -5.40
N GLN A 126 -6.33 5.37 -5.00
CA GLN A 126 -7.23 5.30 -3.86
C GLN A 126 -6.69 4.23 -2.92
N LEU A 127 -6.26 4.66 -1.73
CA LEU A 127 -5.69 3.80 -0.69
C LEU A 127 -6.59 3.88 0.55
N GLN A 128 -7.11 2.74 1.01
CA GLN A 128 -7.97 2.68 2.19
C GLN A 128 -7.47 1.66 3.20
N PHE A 129 -7.38 2.07 4.47
CA PHE A 129 -6.88 1.26 5.58
C PHE A 129 -7.28 1.89 6.92
N LEU A 130 -7.45 1.12 8.01
CA LEU A 130 -7.69 1.61 9.38
C LEU A 130 -8.68 2.81 9.48
N ASP A 131 -9.82 2.72 8.78
CA ASP A 131 -10.85 3.77 8.66
C ASP A 131 -10.40 5.09 8.01
N LYS A 132 -9.19 5.13 7.46
CA LYS A 132 -8.62 6.22 6.68
C LYS A 132 -8.75 5.95 5.18
N MET A 133 -8.91 7.03 4.42
CA MET A 133 -8.83 7.02 2.97
C MET A 133 -7.83 8.10 2.52
N ARG A 134 -6.89 7.72 1.66
CA ARG A 134 -5.94 8.60 1.00
C ARG A 134 -6.21 8.54 -0.50
N VAL A 135 -6.23 9.71 -1.15
CA VAL A 135 -6.48 9.81 -2.58
C VAL A 135 -5.44 10.72 -3.22
N GLY A 136 -4.86 10.27 -4.33
CA GLY A 136 -4.01 11.08 -5.20
C GLY A 136 -4.69 11.30 -6.53
N PHE A 137 -4.54 12.50 -7.09
CA PHE A 137 -4.98 12.84 -8.43
C PHE A 137 -3.82 13.54 -9.16
N HIS A 138 -3.68 13.25 -10.45
CA HIS A 138 -2.73 13.91 -11.32
C HIS A 138 -3.50 14.63 -12.43
N ASP A 139 -3.15 15.89 -12.70
CA ASP A 139 -3.68 16.64 -13.82
C ASP A 139 -2.52 17.36 -14.49
N GLU A 140 -2.40 17.22 -15.82
CA GLU A 140 -1.35 17.85 -16.62
C GLU A 140 -2.00 18.85 -17.58
N VAL A 141 -1.85 20.14 -17.28
CA VAL A 141 -2.32 21.20 -18.17
C VAL A 141 -1.11 21.78 -18.92
N LYS A 142 -1.03 21.49 -20.23
CA LYS A 142 -0.05 22.15 -21.10
C LYS A 142 -0.55 23.54 -21.47
N VAL A 143 0.05 24.56 -20.87
CA VAL A 143 -0.23 25.95 -21.19
C VAL A 143 0.94 26.53 -21.98
N SER A 144 0.66 26.99 -23.20
CA SER A 144 1.59 27.82 -23.97
C SER A 144 1.04 29.24 -24.03
N ALA A 145 1.71 30.17 -23.35
CA ALA A 145 1.41 31.60 -23.41
C ALA A 145 2.55 32.32 -24.13
N THR A 146 2.21 33.17 -25.11
CA THR A 146 3.19 34.04 -25.78
C THR A 146 3.27 35.43 -25.16
N ASP A 147 2.21 35.86 -24.45
CA ASP A 147 2.11 37.21 -23.91
C ASP A 147 1.97 37.24 -22.37
N HIS A 148 0.95 36.58 -21.79
CA HIS A 148 0.76 36.51 -20.34
C HIS A 148 -0.04 35.26 -19.95
N LEU A 149 0.19 34.77 -18.73
CA LEU A 149 -0.51 33.63 -18.15
C LEU A 149 -1.22 34.04 -16.85
N LYS A 150 -2.50 33.71 -16.73
CA LYS A 150 -3.28 33.93 -15.51
C LYS A 150 -3.83 32.59 -14.99
N ILE A 151 -3.40 32.17 -13.81
CA ILE A 151 -3.84 30.94 -13.16
C ILE A 151 -4.80 31.31 -12.04
N THR A 152 -6.01 30.74 -12.03
CA THR A 152 -6.98 30.90 -10.94
C THR A 152 -7.27 29.56 -10.30
N LEU A 153 -6.99 29.43 -9.01
CA LEU A 153 -7.35 28.28 -8.20
C LEU A 153 -8.67 28.59 -7.48
N THR A 154 -9.67 27.74 -7.65
CA THR A 154 -10.95 27.84 -6.93
C THR A 154 -11.16 26.60 -6.10
N LYS A 155 -11.31 26.78 -4.78
CA LYS A 155 -11.61 25.71 -3.83
C LYS A 155 -13.10 25.35 -3.89
N ALA A 156 -13.44 24.15 -3.40
CA ALA A 156 -14.83 23.67 -3.35
C ALA A 156 -15.76 24.56 -2.49
N ASP A 157 -15.19 25.32 -1.55
CA ASP A 157 -15.91 26.32 -0.73
C ASP A 157 -16.15 27.64 -1.47
N GLY A 158 -15.73 27.75 -2.73
CA GLY A 158 -15.87 28.95 -3.56
C GLY A 158 -14.76 29.97 -3.38
N THR A 159 -13.81 29.76 -2.46
CA THR A 159 -12.67 30.65 -2.29
C THR A 159 -11.74 30.52 -3.48
N SER A 160 -11.38 31.64 -4.10
CA SER A 160 -10.42 31.65 -5.20
C SER A 160 -9.22 32.55 -4.95
N TRP A 161 -8.13 32.20 -5.60
CA TRP A 161 -6.92 33.00 -5.68
C TRP A 161 -6.40 32.98 -7.10
N THR A 162 -5.75 34.07 -7.50
CA THR A 162 -5.25 34.23 -8.86
C THR A 162 -3.81 34.73 -8.84
N GLU A 163 -2.97 34.09 -9.63
CA GLU A 163 -1.61 34.53 -9.94
C GLU A 163 -1.49 34.87 -11.44
N GLU A 164 -0.76 35.93 -11.73
CA GLU A 164 -0.44 36.39 -13.08
C GLU A 164 1.07 36.29 -13.30
N PHE A 165 1.47 35.76 -14.46
CA PHE A 165 2.84 35.53 -14.90
C PHE A 165 3.09 36.15 -16.26
#